data_AF-A0A377L205-F1
#
_entry.id   AF-A0A377L205-F1
#
_cell.length_a   1.000
_cell.length_b   1.000
_cell.length_c   1.000
_cell.angle_alpha   90.00
_cell.angle_beta   90.00
_cell.angle_gamma   90.00
#
_symmetry.space_group_name_H-M   'P 1'
#
loop_
_entity.id
_entity.type
_entity.pdbx_description
1 polymer ?
#
loop_
_entity_poly.entity_id
_entity_poly.type
_entity_poly.pdbx_seq_one_letter_code
_entity_poly.pdbx_strand_id
1 'polypeptide(L)'
;MISTTQKRDYCNLNISFFGKKISLNLSVASLGMVSNTLATLLTIWKIKGDIHPYLAAFETFKPLTKILEKTCYRSDSGPNFTFIDDTHNASLPAMKNTIAYFNEISPFYQGTKLLILGQIADLGEASKEVHESLKGQMEQSTADYIFGYGEQFKEIFSAEHQQYENFQWFASLSEMSQRIETLLNEDSLLFAKGSVTGSDFQQIDKYIRKIANKRNLKSEVSV
;
A
#
# COMPACT_ATOMS: atom_id res chain seq x y z
N MET A 1 2.69 14.44 21.97
CA MET A 1 3.23 13.06 21.83
C MET A 1 2.27 12.29 20.95
N ILE A 2 2.78 11.69 19.88
CA ILE A 2 2.07 10.80 18.97
C ILE A 2 2.92 9.54 18.91
N SER A 3 2.32 8.37 19.09
CA SER A 3 3.00 7.09 18.94
C SER A 3 2.06 6.06 18.35
N THR A 4 2.57 5.28 17.41
CA THR A 4 1.86 4.18 16.77
C THR A 4 2.42 2.84 17.23
N THR A 5 1.57 1.83 17.27
CA THR A 5 1.98 0.44 17.44
C THR A 5 1.27 -0.38 16.38
N GLN A 6 2.00 -0.68 15.31
CA GLN A 6 1.48 -1.44 14.19
C GLN A 6 1.24 -2.90 14.60
N LYS A 7 0.09 -3.42 14.20
CA LYS A 7 -0.24 -4.85 14.19
C LYS A 7 -0.57 -5.25 12.75
N ARG A 8 -0.78 -6.55 12.52
CA ARG A 8 -1.14 -7.05 11.18
C ARG A 8 -2.43 -6.43 10.64
N ASP A 9 -3.45 -6.33 11.50
CA ASP A 9 -4.80 -5.94 11.06
C ASP A 9 -5.24 -4.54 11.42
N TYR A 10 -4.57 -3.92 12.39
CA TYR A 10 -4.84 -2.58 12.83
C TYR A 10 -3.56 -1.93 13.35
N CYS A 11 -3.63 -0.66 13.67
CA CYS A 11 -2.59 0.06 14.37
C CYS A 11 -3.19 0.80 15.55
N ASN A 12 -2.55 0.65 16.70
CA ASN A 12 -2.92 1.42 17.87
C ASN A 12 -2.24 2.79 17.81
N LEU A 13 -3.04 3.84 17.70
CA LEU A 13 -2.61 5.23 17.69
C LEU A 13 -2.84 5.84 19.08
N ASN A 14 -1.76 6.23 19.75
CA ASN A 14 -1.80 6.95 21.01
C ASN A 14 -1.41 8.41 20.78
N ILE A 15 -2.27 9.33 21.22
CA ILE A 15 -2.09 10.77 21.02
C ILE A 15 -2.34 11.51 22.33
N SER A 16 -1.68 12.66 22.47
CA SER A 16 -2.03 13.67 23.46
C SER A 16 -2.84 14.77 22.79
N PHE A 17 -4.14 14.81 23.05
CA PHE A 17 -5.07 15.79 22.51
C PHE A 17 -5.45 16.80 23.61
N PHE A 18 -4.96 18.04 23.50
CA PHE A 18 -5.09 19.09 24.54
C PHE A 18 -4.74 18.61 25.96
N GLY A 19 -3.63 17.88 26.09
CA GLY A 19 -3.14 17.34 27.37
C GLY A 19 -3.84 16.06 27.86
N LYS A 20 -4.93 15.63 27.20
CA LYS A 20 -5.59 14.36 27.48
C LYS A 20 -5.02 13.26 26.59
N LYS A 21 -4.73 12.09 27.16
CA LYS A 21 -4.29 10.92 26.41
C LYS A 21 -5.50 10.23 25.79
N ILE A 22 -5.42 9.92 24.50
CA ILE A 22 -6.43 9.20 23.74
C ILE A 22 -5.73 8.06 23.00
N SER A 23 -6.39 6.89 22.98
CA SER A 23 -5.96 5.71 22.22
C SER A 23 -7.06 5.33 21.26
N LEU A 24 -6.70 5.03 20.02
CA LEU A 24 -7.62 4.63 18.95
C LEU A 24 -7.01 3.47 18.17
N ASN A 25 -7.84 2.55 17.69
CA ASN A 25 -7.41 1.55 16.72
C ASN A 25 -7.79 2.03 15.31
N LEU A 26 -6.80 2.11 14.42
CA LEU A 26 -7.01 2.42 13.01
C LEU A 26 -6.82 1.15 12.20
N SER A 27 -7.74 0.84 11.28
CA SER A 27 -7.60 -0.27 10.33
C SER A 27 -6.37 -0.14 9.43
N VAL A 28 -5.99 1.11 9.13
CA VAL A 28 -4.79 1.48 8.36
C VAL A 28 -4.16 2.73 8.96
N ALA A 29 -2.85 2.70 9.24
CA ALA A 29 -2.15 3.81 9.88
C ALA A 29 -0.80 4.14 9.25
N SER A 30 -0.76 4.27 7.92
CA SER A 30 0.35 5.00 7.29
C SER A 30 0.44 6.43 7.86
N LEU A 31 1.60 7.09 7.73
CA LEU A 31 1.80 8.44 8.26
C LEU A 31 0.75 9.43 7.74
N GLY A 32 0.37 9.29 6.46
CA GLY A 32 -0.73 10.05 5.85
C GLY A 32 -2.09 9.83 6.53
N MET A 33 -2.44 8.58 6.86
CA MET A 33 -3.69 8.27 7.57
C MET A 33 -3.69 8.81 8.99
N VAL A 34 -2.57 8.69 9.72
CA VAL A 34 -2.43 9.28 11.07
C VAL A 34 -2.61 10.80 11.03
N SER A 35 -2.01 11.48 10.04
CA SER A 35 -2.19 12.91 9.84
C SER A 35 -3.64 13.28 9.57
N ASN A 36 -4.33 12.50 8.71
CA ASN A 36 -5.75 12.70 8.42
C ASN A 36 -6.60 12.52 9.67
N THR A 37 -6.37 11.47 10.47
CA THR A 37 -7.06 11.24 11.74
C THR A 37 -6.92 12.45 12.68
N LEU A 38 -5.71 12.99 12.85
CA LEU A 38 -5.48 14.16 13.69
C LEU A 38 -6.21 15.40 13.17
N ALA A 39 -6.16 15.65 11.86
CA ALA A 39 -6.88 16.76 11.23
C ALA A 39 -8.40 16.63 11.41
N THR A 40 -8.95 15.43 11.28
CA THR A 40 -10.36 15.15 11.52
C THR A 40 -10.75 15.38 12.98
N LEU A 41 -9.95 14.91 13.95
CA LEU A 41 -10.20 15.15 15.37
C LEU A 41 -10.18 16.65 15.72
N LEU A 42 -9.22 17.41 15.19
CA LEU A 42 -9.18 18.86 15.37
C LEU A 42 -10.42 19.55 14.76
N THR A 43 -10.86 19.10 13.60
CA THR A 43 -12.05 19.62 12.92
C THR A 43 -13.32 19.33 13.73
N ILE A 44 -13.48 18.09 14.22
CA ILE A 44 -14.61 17.70 15.08
C ILE A 44 -14.60 18.55 16.35
N TRP A 45 -13.46 18.66 17.02
CA TRP A 45 -13.35 19.46 18.24
C TRP A 45 -13.73 20.93 17.98
N LYS A 46 -13.27 21.52 16.86
CA LYS A 46 -13.57 22.90 16.51
C LYS A 46 -15.07 23.16 16.29
N ILE A 47 -15.80 22.17 15.76
CA ILE A 47 -17.22 22.29 15.41
C ILE A 47 -18.13 21.86 16.57
N LYS A 48 -17.77 20.79 17.27
CA LYS A 48 -18.63 20.10 18.26
C LYS A 48 -18.21 20.36 19.70
N GLY A 49 -16.99 20.82 19.95
CA GLY A 49 -16.43 21.02 21.30
C GLY A 49 -16.00 19.73 22.01
N ASP A 50 -16.49 18.57 21.57
CA ASP A 50 -16.16 17.25 22.12
C ASP A 50 -15.94 16.22 21.00
N ILE A 51 -14.89 15.41 21.16
CA ILE A 51 -14.50 14.36 20.21
C ILE A 51 -14.89 12.96 20.66
N HIS A 52 -15.17 12.74 21.96
CA HIS A 52 -15.39 11.41 22.53
C HIS A 52 -16.51 10.61 21.83
N PRO A 53 -17.66 11.21 21.48
CA PRO A 53 -18.73 10.50 20.78
C PRO A 53 -18.35 9.99 19.38
N TYR A 54 -17.27 10.52 18.81
CA TYR A 54 -16.85 10.26 17.42
C TYR A 54 -15.65 9.31 17.31
N LEU A 55 -15.00 8.97 18.44
CA LEU A 55 -13.78 8.16 18.43
C LEU A 55 -14.02 6.76 17.84
N ALA A 56 -15.14 6.13 18.18
CA ALA A 56 -15.49 4.80 17.68
C ALA A 56 -15.62 4.74 16.14
N ALA A 57 -15.94 5.86 15.48
CA ALA A 57 -16.07 5.91 14.03
C ALA A 57 -14.72 5.67 13.31
N PHE A 58 -13.59 5.97 13.96
CA PHE A 58 -12.27 5.71 13.41
C PHE A 58 -11.91 4.22 13.44
N GLU A 59 -12.45 3.46 14.40
CA GLU A 59 -12.20 2.02 14.52
C GLU A 59 -12.94 1.20 13.45
N THR A 60 -14.08 1.71 12.99
CA THR A 60 -14.88 1.10 11.93
C THR A 60 -14.68 1.77 10.57
N PHE A 61 -13.75 2.72 10.47
CA PHE A 61 -13.52 3.46 9.23
C PHE A 61 -12.96 2.52 8.16
N LYS A 62 -13.60 2.54 6.99
CA LYS A 62 -13.12 1.87 5.80
C LYS A 62 -12.59 2.91 4.82
N PRO A 63 -11.35 2.75 4.33
CA PRO A 63 -10.85 3.57 3.25
C PRO A 63 -11.75 3.47 2.00
N LEU A 64 -11.68 4.49 1.15
CA LEU A 64 -12.32 4.43 -0.17
C LEU A 64 -11.62 3.36 -1.02
N THR A 65 -12.33 2.87 -2.04
CA THR A 65 -11.79 1.94 -3.03
C THR A 65 -10.45 2.42 -3.58
N LYS A 66 -9.46 1.53 -3.63
CA LYS A 66 -8.07 1.81 -4.07
C LYS A 66 -7.30 2.83 -3.24
N ILE A 67 -7.70 3.06 -1.99
CA ILE A 67 -6.92 3.84 -1.02
C ILE A 67 -6.53 2.91 0.13
N LEU A 68 -5.36 2.28 0.05
CA LEU A 68 -4.90 1.30 1.05
C LEU A 68 -5.95 0.20 1.32
N GLU A 69 -6.70 -0.18 0.29
CA GLU A 69 -7.80 -1.14 0.38
C GLU A 69 -7.23 -2.55 0.52
N LYS A 70 -7.43 -3.17 1.69
CA LYS A 70 -6.89 -4.48 2.03
C LYS A 70 -7.90 -5.59 1.72
N THR A 71 -7.54 -6.48 0.80
CA THR A 71 -8.29 -7.70 0.48
C THR A 71 -7.47 -8.93 0.84
N CYS A 72 -8.03 -9.80 1.68
CA CYS A 72 -7.48 -11.11 1.99
C CYS A 72 -8.08 -12.14 1.05
N TYR A 73 -7.26 -12.89 0.33
CA TYR A 73 -7.68 -14.02 -0.50
C TYR A 73 -7.37 -15.32 0.23
N ARG A 74 -8.42 -16.08 0.56
CA ARG A 74 -8.36 -17.28 1.39
C ARG A 74 -8.80 -18.53 0.64
N SER A 75 -8.14 -19.66 0.84
CA SER A 75 -8.58 -20.98 0.36
C SER A 75 -8.43 -22.02 1.46
N ASP A 76 -9.29 -23.02 1.42
CA ASP A 76 -9.22 -24.20 2.28
C ASP A 76 -8.06 -25.15 1.88
N SER A 77 -7.45 -24.96 0.69
CA SER A 77 -6.47 -25.88 0.09
C SER A 77 -5.33 -25.22 -0.71
N GLY A 78 -5.21 -23.89 -0.72
CA GLY A 78 -4.22 -23.16 -1.51
C GLY A 78 -3.61 -21.96 -0.78
N PRO A 79 -2.51 -21.38 -1.31
CA PRO A 79 -1.78 -20.34 -0.61
C PRO A 79 -2.62 -19.07 -0.46
N ASN A 80 -2.90 -18.70 0.77
CA ASN A 80 -3.56 -17.45 1.11
C ASN A 80 -2.63 -16.29 0.81
N PHE A 81 -3.17 -15.16 0.36
CA PHE A 81 -2.37 -13.94 0.23
C PHE A 81 -3.21 -12.71 0.53
N THR A 82 -2.54 -11.61 0.86
CA THR A 82 -3.16 -10.30 1.07
C THR A 82 -2.76 -9.36 -0.05
N PHE A 83 -3.73 -8.65 -0.61
CA PHE A 83 -3.52 -7.58 -1.56
C PHE A 83 -3.93 -6.24 -0.94
N ILE A 84 -3.04 -5.26 -0.99
CA ILE A 84 -3.32 -3.88 -0.60
C ILE A 84 -3.29 -3.02 -1.86
N ASP A 85 -4.45 -2.44 -2.20
CA ASP A 85 -4.62 -1.58 -3.37
C ASP A 85 -4.61 -0.11 -2.96
N ASP A 86 -3.58 0.63 -3.37
CA ASP A 86 -3.45 2.08 -3.19
C ASP A 86 -3.30 2.79 -4.55
N THR A 87 -3.92 2.25 -5.61
CA THR A 87 -3.78 2.73 -7.00
C THR A 87 -4.68 3.89 -7.38
N HIS A 88 -5.35 4.56 -6.43
CA HIS A 88 -6.21 5.72 -6.72
C HIS A 88 -5.42 6.98 -7.13
N ASN A 89 -4.26 7.21 -6.55
CA ASN A 89 -3.41 8.38 -6.84
C ASN A 89 -1.96 8.05 -6.55
N ALA A 90 -1.01 8.64 -7.27
CA ALA A 90 0.39 8.64 -6.89
C ALA A 90 0.96 10.05 -6.95
N SER A 91 1.71 10.38 -5.91
CA SER A 91 2.55 11.56 -5.80
C SER A 91 3.83 11.15 -5.09
N LEU A 92 4.91 11.92 -5.23
CA LEU A 92 6.17 11.56 -4.59
C LEU A 92 6.04 11.33 -3.06
N PRO A 93 5.35 12.20 -2.28
CA PRO A 93 5.12 11.94 -0.86
C PRO A 93 4.29 10.68 -0.59
N ALA A 94 3.27 10.42 -1.43
CA ALA A 94 2.43 9.23 -1.27
C ALA A 94 3.22 7.95 -1.53
N MET A 95 4.05 7.90 -2.58
CA MET A 95 4.92 6.76 -2.88
C MET A 95 5.88 6.48 -1.73
N LYS A 96 6.55 7.52 -1.19
CA LYS A 96 7.45 7.39 -0.03
C LYS A 96 6.72 6.84 1.19
N ASN A 97 5.52 7.36 1.48
CA ASN A 97 4.69 6.87 2.57
C ASN A 97 4.26 5.41 2.36
N THR A 98 3.94 5.01 1.13
CA THR A 98 3.60 3.62 0.80
C THR A 98 4.77 2.68 1.03
N ILE A 99 5.99 3.03 0.58
CA ILE A 99 7.19 2.20 0.81
C ILE A 99 7.47 2.08 2.31
N ALA A 100 7.40 3.17 3.06
CA ALA A 100 7.58 3.15 4.51
C ALA A 100 6.53 2.28 5.21
N TYR A 101 5.25 2.45 4.86
CA TYR A 101 4.16 1.66 5.42
C TYR A 101 4.27 0.18 5.06
N PHE A 102 4.69 -0.15 3.83
CA PHE A 102 5.00 -1.51 3.42
C PHE A 102 6.06 -2.14 4.32
N ASN A 103 7.17 -1.41 4.60
CA ASN A 103 8.24 -1.89 5.47
C ASN A 103 7.75 -2.14 6.90
N GLU A 104 6.81 -1.34 7.40
CA GLU A 104 6.22 -1.52 8.73
C GLU A 104 5.32 -2.76 8.83
N ILE A 105 4.55 -3.07 7.77
CA ILE A 105 3.57 -4.17 7.82
C ILE A 105 4.12 -5.50 7.31
N SER A 106 5.11 -5.49 6.42
CA SER A 106 5.64 -6.72 5.81
C SER A 106 6.16 -7.75 6.82
N PRO A 107 6.71 -7.40 8.00
CA PRO A 107 7.13 -8.38 9.00
C PRO A 107 5.99 -9.24 9.56
N PHE A 108 4.72 -8.82 9.42
CA PHE A 108 3.55 -9.61 9.86
C PHE A 108 3.12 -10.68 8.85
N TYR A 109 3.82 -10.77 7.73
CA TYR A 109 3.57 -11.73 6.65
C TYR A 109 4.77 -12.68 6.52
N GLN A 110 4.48 -13.97 6.43
CA GLN A 110 5.51 -15.02 6.34
C GLN A 110 5.82 -15.43 4.90
N GLY A 111 4.91 -15.13 3.96
CA GLY A 111 5.11 -15.43 2.54
C GLY A 111 5.89 -14.37 1.79
N THR A 112 5.85 -14.46 0.47
CA THR A 112 6.50 -13.50 -0.45
C THR A 112 5.91 -12.11 -0.28
N LYS A 113 6.78 -11.13 -0.11
CA LYS A 113 6.46 -9.71 0.06
C LYS A 113 6.79 -8.97 -1.23
N LEU A 114 5.76 -8.63 -1.98
CA LEU A 114 5.88 -7.95 -3.26
C LEU A 114 5.36 -6.52 -3.18
N LEU A 115 6.26 -5.58 -3.46
CA LEU A 115 5.91 -4.18 -3.65
C LEU A 115 5.77 -3.89 -5.15
N ILE A 116 4.64 -3.32 -5.57
CA ILE A 116 4.30 -3.09 -6.98
C ILE A 116 4.05 -1.60 -7.20
N LEU A 117 4.91 -0.94 -7.98
CA LEU A 117 4.93 0.49 -8.18
C LEU A 117 4.65 0.84 -9.64
N GLY A 118 3.51 1.48 -9.88
CA GLY A 118 3.18 2.15 -11.12
C GLY A 118 3.67 3.59 -11.13
N GLN A 119 4.04 4.10 -12.30
CA GLN A 119 4.55 5.46 -12.47
C GLN A 119 3.63 6.53 -11.89
N ILE A 120 4.23 7.66 -11.52
CA ILE A 120 3.52 8.90 -11.23
C ILE A 120 3.25 9.61 -12.56
N ALA A 121 1.99 9.92 -12.82
CA ALA A 121 1.58 10.65 -14.02
C ALA A 121 1.80 12.18 -13.89
N ASP A 122 1.72 12.88 -15.01
CA ASP A 122 1.57 14.35 -15.09
C ASP A 122 2.73 15.16 -14.47
N LEU A 123 3.95 14.60 -14.44
CA LEU A 123 5.15 15.25 -13.90
C LEU A 123 5.92 16.11 -14.92
N GLY A 124 5.60 15.99 -16.22
CA GLY A 124 6.32 16.70 -17.28
C GLY A 124 7.83 16.44 -17.25
N GLU A 125 8.62 17.52 -17.35
CA GLU A 125 10.08 17.46 -17.38
C GLU A 125 10.70 16.93 -16.07
N ALA A 126 10.01 17.08 -14.94
CA ALA A 126 10.47 16.60 -13.64
C ALA A 126 10.29 15.07 -13.46
N SER A 127 9.68 14.38 -14.44
CA SER A 127 9.35 12.96 -14.32
C SER A 127 10.57 12.11 -13.96
N LYS A 128 11.69 12.28 -14.69
CA LYS A 128 12.90 11.49 -14.46
C LYS A 128 13.45 11.67 -13.04
N GLU A 129 13.68 12.92 -12.65
CA GLU A 129 14.21 13.26 -11.32
C GLU A 129 13.32 12.73 -10.19
N VAL A 130 11.99 12.87 -10.32
CA VAL A 130 11.05 12.41 -9.30
C VAL A 130 11.07 10.89 -9.15
N HIS A 131 11.07 10.13 -10.24
CA HIS A 131 11.15 8.66 -10.19
C HIS A 131 12.52 8.19 -9.68
N GLU A 132 13.61 8.85 -10.08
CA GLU A 132 14.97 8.60 -9.54
C GLU A 132 15.06 8.86 -8.03
N SER A 133 14.37 9.89 -7.53
CA SER A 133 14.37 10.23 -6.11
C SER A 133 13.70 9.17 -5.20
N LEU A 134 13.04 8.16 -5.78
CA LEU A 134 12.48 7.01 -5.07
C LEU A 134 13.49 5.87 -4.91
N LYS A 135 14.61 5.89 -5.65
CA LYS A 135 15.60 4.80 -5.68
C LYS A 135 16.01 4.34 -4.29
N GLY A 136 16.52 5.27 -3.47
CA GLY A 136 17.06 4.92 -2.16
C GLY A 136 16.02 4.28 -1.24
N GLN A 137 14.75 4.71 -1.31
CA GLN A 137 13.66 4.10 -0.55
C GLN A 137 13.31 2.71 -1.08
N MET A 138 13.33 2.49 -2.41
CA MET A 138 13.11 1.18 -2.99
C MET A 138 14.23 0.20 -2.59
N GLU A 139 15.49 0.62 -2.65
CA GLU A 139 16.65 -0.19 -2.24
C GLU A 139 16.61 -0.56 -0.74
N GLN A 140 16.08 0.33 0.10
CA GLN A 140 15.91 0.10 1.55
C GLN A 140 14.61 -0.64 1.90
N SER A 141 13.80 -1.01 0.90
CA SER A 141 12.56 -1.74 1.11
C SER A 141 12.82 -3.14 1.67
N THR A 142 11.94 -3.62 2.53
CA THR A 142 11.97 -5.00 3.04
C THR A 142 11.24 -5.98 2.10
N ALA A 143 11.02 -5.58 0.85
CA ALA A 143 10.33 -6.40 -0.14
C ALA A 143 11.26 -7.49 -0.68
N ASP A 144 10.74 -8.71 -0.83
CA ASP A 144 11.46 -9.78 -1.52
C ASP A 144 11.62 -9.44 -3.00
N TYR A 145 10.60 -8.79 -3.58
CA TYR A 145 10.57 -8.31 -4.96
C TYR A 145 9.95 -6.92 -5.07
N ILE A 146 10.46 -6.12 -6.01
CA ILE A 146 9.90 -4.81 -6.33
C ILE A 146 9.61 -4.77 -7.82
N PHE A 147 8.35 -4.56 -8.17
CA PHE A 147 7.89 -4.52 -9.56
C PHE A 147 7.59 -3.10 -9.99
N GLY A 148 8.14 -2.70 -11.14
CA GLY A 148 7.93 -1.41 -11.77
C GLY A 148 6.98 -1.51 -12.95
N TYR A 149 6.10 -0.52 -13.10
CA TYR A 149 5.17 -0.45 -14.22
C TYR A 149 5.01 0.96 -14.80
N GLY A 150 4.88 1.02 -16.11
CA GLY A 150 4.81 2.26 -16.87
C GLY A 150 6.17 2.70 -17.40
N GLU A 151 6.15 3.44 -18.50
CA GLU A 151 7.35 3.86 -19.23
C GLU A 151 8.32 4.68 -18.37
N GLN A 152 7.80 5.52 -17.45
CA GLN A 152 8.65 6.38 -16.62
C GLN A 152 9.50 5.59 -15.60
N PHE A 153 9.09 4.36 -15.26
CA PHE A 153 9.88 3.48 -14.39
C PHE A 153 10.85 2.57 -15.16
N LYS A 154 10.75 2.52 -16.49
CA LYS A 154 11.52 1.55 -17.30
C LYS A 154 13.03 1.74 -17.16
N GLU A 155 13.53 2.97 -17.29
CA GLU A 155 14.96 3.25 -17.24
C GLU A 155 15.55 2.90 -15.87
N ILE A 156 14.94 3.39 -14.79
CA ILE A 156 15.42 3.16 -13.42
C ILE A 156 15.36 1.68 -13.04
N PHE A 157 14.25 0.97 -13.31
CA PHE A 157 14.16 -0.45 -12.99
C PHE A 157 15.12 -1.30 -13.84
N SER A 158 15.37 -0.93 -15.10
CA SER A 158 16.37 -1.63 -15.93
C SER A 158 17.77 -1.48 -15.36
N ALA A 159 18.11 -0.29 -14.86
CA ALA A 159 19.39 -0.04 -14.20
C ALA A 159 19.51 -0.80 -12.87
N GLU A 160 18.47 -0.77 -12.02
CA GLU A 160 18.46 -1.51 -10.75
C GLU A 160 18.54 -3.02 -10.96
N HIS A 161 17.86 -3.57 -11.97
CA HIS A 161 17.86 -5.00 -12.26
C HIS A 161 19.26 -5.56 -12.56
N GLN A 162 20.18 -4.73 -13.07
CA GLN A 162 21.57 -5.14 -13.30
C GLN A 162 22.34 -5.42 -12.01
N GLN A 163 21.92 -4.81 -10.89
CA GLN A 163 22.54 -4.97 -9.58
C GLN A 163 21.72 -5.88 -8.66
N TYR A 164 20.40 -5.84 -8.80
CA TYR A 164 19.44 -6.47 -7.90
C TYR A 164 18.37 -7.23 -8.73
N GLU A 165 18.49 -8.56 -8.82
CA GLU A 165 17.58 -9.40 -9.63
C GLU A 165 16.09 -9.29 -9.21
N ASN A 166 15.85 -8.84 -7.98
CA ASN A 166 14.51 -8.68 -7.42
C ASN A 166 13.78 -7.40 -7.86
N PHE A 167 14.47 -6.46 -8.51
CA PHE A 167 13.85 -5.33 -9.21
C PHE A 167 13.45 -5.75 -10.62
N GLN A 168 12.17 -5.67 -10.97
CA GLN A 168 11.69 -6.13 -12.28
C GLN A 168 10.69 -5.13 -12.89
N TRP A 169 10.93 -4.70 -14.12
CA TRP A 169 9.97 -3.90 -14.89
C TRP A 169 9.17 -4.79 -15.84
N PHE A 170 7.90 -4.47 -16.04
CA PHE A 170 7.01 -5.22 -16.93
C PHE A 170 6.39 -4.33 -18.00
N ALA A 171 6.34 -4.83 -19.23
CA ALA A 171 5.73 -4.13 -20.36
C ALA A 171 4.19 -4.24 -20.36
N SER A 172 3.63 -5.24 -19.65
CA SER A 172 2.18 -5.42 -19.53
C SER A 172 1.76 -5.98 -18.17
N LEU A 173 0.54 -5.63 -17.74
CA LEU A 173 -0.07 -6.23 -16.55
C LEU A 173 -0.25 -7.75 -16.70
N SER A 174 -0.38 -8.27 -17.92
CA SER A 174 -0.46 -9.70 -18.18
C SER A 174 0.84 -10.41 -17.77
N GLU A 175 1.99 -9.94 -18.27
CA GLU A 175 3.31 -10.49 -17.92
C GLU A 175 3.60 -10.36 -16.42
N MET A 176 3.31 -9.18 -15.84
CA MET A 176 3.43 -8.97 -14.41
C MET A 176 2.58 -9.96 -13.63
N SER A 177 1.30 -10.15 -14.01
CA SER A 177 0.39 -11.05 -13.31
C SER A 177 0.84 -12.51 -13.36
N GLN A 178 1.41 -12.96 -14.49
CA GLN A 178 1.99 -14.30 -14.61
C GLN A 178 3.17 -14.45 -13.66
N ARG A 179 4.06 -13.44 -13.59
CA ARG A 179 5.18 -13.46 -12.66
C ARG A 179 4.72 -13.46 -11.20
N ILE A 180 3.75 -12.62 -10.84
CA ILE A 180 3.12 -12.61 -9.50
C ILE A 180 2.63 -14.02 -9.15
N GLU A 181 1.89 -14.67 -10.06
CA GLU A 181 1.36 -16.00 -9.83
C GLU A 181 2.46 -17.03 -9.49
N THR A 182 3.62 -16.96 -10.14
CA THR A 182 4.75 -17.85 -9.86
C THR A 182 5.42 -17.63 -8.50
N LEU A 183 5.30 -16.41 -7.94
CA LEU A 183 5.95 -16.02 -6.69
C LEU A 183 5.04 -16.18 -5.46
N LEU A 184 3.73 -16.31 -5.66
CA LEU A 184 2.76 -16.46 -4.58
C LEU A 184 2.93 -17.78 -3.82
N ASN A 185 3.18 -17.65 -2.53
CA ASN A 185 3.17 -18.73 -1.54
C ASN A 185 2.26 -18.35 -0.34
N GLU A 186 2.15 -19.25 0.65
CA GLU A 186 1.26 -19.04 1.81
C GLU A 186 1.64 -17.76 2.56
N ASP A 187 0.63 -16.96 2.87
CA ASP A 187 0.76 -15.71 3.60
C ASP A 187 1.55 -14.62 2.86
N SER A 188 1.55 -14.64 1.52
CA SER A 188 2.15 -13.57 0.71
C SER A 188 1.46 -12.22 0.91
N LEU A 189 2.23 -11.13 0.80
CA LEU A 189 1.76 -9.75 0.77
C LEU A 189 2.04 -9.12 -0.59
N LEU A 190 1.00 -8.64 -1.26
CA LEU A 190 1.09 -7.85 -2.48
C LEU A 190 0.62 -6.42 -2.17
N PHE A 191 1.42 -5.40 -2.48
CA PHE A 191 1.03 -4.00 -2.25
C PHE A 191 1.24 -3.19 -3.54
N ALA A 192 0.14 -2.72 -4.14
CA ALA A 192 0.19 -1.90 -5.35
C ALA A 192 -0.02 -0.41 -5.08
N LYS A 193 0.82 0.43 -5.70
CA LYS A 193 0.72 1.89 -5.67
C LYS A 193 1.01 2.48 -7.04
N GLY A 194 0.20 3.41 -7.52
CA GLY A 194 0.43 4.06 -8.81
C GLY A 194 -0.67 5.06 -9.17
N SER A 195 -0.44 5.83 -10.23
CA SER A 195 -1.44 6.77 -10.76
C SER A 195 -2.58 6.04 -11.50
N VAL A 196 -3.78 6.63 -11.46
CA VAL A 196 -4.92 6.19 -12.30
C VAL A 196 -4.78 6.57 -13.77
N THR A 197 -3.93 7.56 -14.06
CA THR A 197 -3.61 8.06 -15.40
C THR A 197 -2.19 7.66 -15.81
N GLY A 198 -1.86 7.85 -17.10
CA GLY A 198 -0.52 7.61 -17.64
C GLY A 198 -0.19 6.15 -17.97
N SER A 199 -1.01 5.19 -17.53
CA SER A 199 -0.94 3.77 -17.92
C SER A 199 -2.27 3.06 -17.60
N ASP A 200 -2.36 1.76 -17.88
CA ASP A 200 -3.48 0.91 -17.46
C ASP A 200 -3.29 0.30 -16.05
N PHE A 201 -2.27 0.71 -15.28
CA PHE A 201 -1.89 0.13 -14.00
C PHE A 201 -3.02 0.02 -12.98
N GLN A 202 -3.95 0.97 -12.97
CA GLN A 202 -5.13 0.93 -12.10
C GLN A 202 -5.98 -0.34 -12.28
N GLN A 203 -5.80 -1.10 -13.36
CA GLN A 203 -6.48 -2.38 -13.60
C GLN A 203 -5.81 -3.58 -12.94
N ILE A 204 -4.69 -3.40 -12.21
CA ILE A 204 -3.95 -4.50 -11.57
C ILE A 204 -4.85 -5.37 -10.68
N ASP A 205 -5.80 -4.75 -9.98
CA ASP A 205 -6.79 -5.42 -9.14
C ASP A 205 -7.62 -6.47 -9.90
N LYS A 206 -7.94 -6.21 -11.18
CA LYS A 206 -8.62 -7.19 -12.05
C LYS A 206 -7.73 -8.41 -12.30
N TYR A 207 -6.43 -8.22 -12.48
CA TYR A 207 -5.48 -9.33 -12.69
C TYR A 207 -5.27 -10.12 -11.40
N ILE A 208 -5.16 -9.46 -10.25
CA ILE A 208 -5.10 -10.13 -8.94
C ILE A 208 -6.36 -10.98 -8.70
N ARG A 209 -7.55 -10.45 -9.01
CA ARG A 209 -8.80 -11.22 -8.93
C ARG A 209 -8.83 -12.42 -9.87
N LYS A 210 -8.26 -12.31 -11.08
CA LYS A 210 -8.14 -13.46 -12.00
C LYS A 210 -7.25 -14.56 -11.42
N ILE A 211 -6.11 -14.20 -10.81
CA ILE A 211 -5.22 -15.15 -10.11
C ILE A 211 -5.99 -15.85 -8.98
N ALA A 212 -6.71 -15.07 -8.17
CA ALA A 212 -7.52 -15.60 -7.07
C ALA A 212 -8.58 -16.59 -7.56
N ASN A 213 -9.35 -16.22 -8.59
CA ASN A 213 -10.39 -17.08 -9.17
C ASN A 213 -9.82 -18.38 -9.74
N LYS A 214 -8.68 -18.33 -10.43
CA LYS A 214 -8.00 -19.52 -10.98
C LYS A 214 -7.59 -20.51 -9.88
N ARG A 215 -7.31 -20.01 -8.68
CA ARG A 215 -6.95 -20.81 -7.49
C ARG A 215 -8.14 -21.11 -6.56
N ASN A 216 -9.37 -20.76 -6.95
CA ASN A 216 -10.59 -20.90 -6.14
C ASN A 216 -10.49 -20.21 -4.77
N LEU A 217 -9.79 -19.07 -4.70
CA LEU A 217 -9.65 -18.28 -3.48
C LEU A 217 -10.89 -17.41 -3.27
N LYS A 218 -11.45 -17.41 -2.05
CA LYS A 218 -12.50 -16.49 -1.62
C LYS A 218 -11.88 -15.17 -1.16
N SER A 219 -12.46 -14.05 -1.56
CA SER A 219 -12.00 -12.72 -1.16
C SER A 219 -12.77 -12.22 0.06
N GLU A 220 -12.05 -11.75 1.07
CA GLU A 220 -12.58 -11.08 2.25
C GLU A 220 -11.93 -9.69 2.35
N VAL A 221 -12.74 -8.65 2.13
CA VAL A 221 -12.27 -7.26 2.32
C VAL A 221 -12.20 -7.03 3.82
N SER A 222 -11.00 -6.72 4.31
CA SER A 222 -10.79 -6.46 5.74
C SER A 222 -11.46 -5.15 6.14
N VAL A 223 -12.09 -5.13 7.31
CA VAL A 223 -12.68 -3.94 7.93
C VAL A 223 -11.65 -3.27 8.82
#